data_AF-A0A951YW84-F1
#
_entry.id   AF-A0A951YW84-F1
#
_cell.length_a   1.000
_cell.length_b   1.000
_cell.length_c   1.000
_cell.angle_alpha   90.00
_cell.angle_beta   90.00
_cell.angle_gamma   90.00
#
_symmetry.space_group_name_H-M   'P 1'
#
loop_
_entity.id
_entity.type
_entity.pdbx_description
1 polymer ?
#
loop_
_entity_poly.entity_id
_entity_poly.type
_entity_poly.pdbx_seq_one_letter_code
_entity_poly.pdbx_strand_id
1 'polypeptide(L)'
;MRDFFIDAFEQLVAVIVVLMIIAVIIAAIAAGSQRGVGLAGAIAVLVGGGIYVIVMGGIMYLGLGIYRNTQRTTEALEAMARK
;
A
#
# COMPACT_ATOMS: atom_id res chain seq x y z
N MET A 1 -23.62 3.27 5.70
CA MET A 1 -22.70 4.38 5.35
C MET A 1 -21.27 4.09 5.80
N ARG A 2 -21.04 3.55 7.01
CA ARG A 2 -19.71 3.17 7.50
C ARG A 2 -18.97 2.19 6.59
N ASP A 3 -19.64 1.13 6.13
CA ASP A 3 -19.00 0.10 5.29
C ASP A 3 -18.54 0.65 3.94
N PHE A 4 -19.31 1.58 3.35
CA PHE A 4 -18.91 2.29 2.13
C PHE A 4 -17.59 3.05 2.30
N PHE A 5 -17.40 3.75 3.43
CA PHE A 5 -16.13 4.47 3.67
C PHE A 5 -14.95 3.52 3.83
N ILE A 6 -15.16 2.39 4.50
CA ILE A 6 -14.10 1.40 4.75
C ILE A 6 -13.67 0.76 3.43
N ASP A 7 -14.64 0.32 2.62
CA ASP A 7 -14.37 -0.34 1.35
C ASP A 7 -13.79 0.65 0.33
N ALA A 8 -14.27 1.90 0.31
CA ALA A 8 -13.68 2.96 -0.51
C ALA A 8 -12.24 3.29 -0.10
N PHE A 9 -11.92 3.30 1.21
CA PHE A 9 -10.56 3.50 1.69
C PHE A 9 -9.64 2.35 1.30
N GLU A 10 -10.10 1.10 1.40
CA GLU A 10 -9.34 -0.07 0.95
C GLU A 10 -9.05 -0.01 -0.56
N GLN A 11 -10.05 0.33 -1.37
CA GLN A 11 -9.88 0.51 -2.81
C GLN A 11 -8.94 1.67 -3.13
N LEU A 12 -9.04 2.79 -2.41
CA LEU A 12 -8.15 3.94 -2.59
C LEU A 12 -6.70 3.57 -2.28
N VAL A 13 -6.46 2.87 -1.17
CA VAL A 13 -5.11 2.38 -0.82
C VAL A 13 -4.59 1.43 -1.89
N ALA A 14 -5.42 0.51 -2.39
CA ALA A 14 -5.02 -0.39 -3.47
C ALA A 14 -4.63 0.37 -4.74
N VAL A 15 -5.41 1.38 -5.14
CA VAL A 15 -5.10 2.24 -6.28
C VAL A 15 -3.77 2.98 -6.06
N ILE A 16 -3.55 3.55 -4.87
CA ILE A 16 -2.30 4.25 -4.55
C ILE A 16 -1.10 3.29 -4.67
N VAL A 17 -1.20 2.07 -4.13
CA VAL A 17 -0.13 1.06 -4.21
C VAL A 17 0.18 0.70 -5.66
N VAL A 18 -0.85 0.48 -6.49
CA VAL A 18 -0.67 0.21 -7.92
C VAL A 18 0.02 1.38 -8.62
N LEU A 19 -0.39 2.62 -8.34
CA LEU A 19 0.24 3.82 -8.90
C LEU A 19 1.71 3.95 -8.48
N MET A 20 2.04 3.63 -7.22
CA MET A 20 3.44 3.63 -6.77
C MET A 20 4.28 2.57 -7.50
N ILE A 21 3.74 1.37 -7.72
CA ILE A 21 4.43 0.33 -8.51
C ILE A 21 4.71 0.82 -9.93
N ILE A 22 3.69 1.40 -10.58
CA ILE A 22 3.84 1.98 -11.93
C ILE A 22 4.91 3.07 -11.93
N ALA A 23 4.91 3.97 -10.94
CA ALA A 23 5.92 5.02 -10.82
C ALA A 23 7.33 4.46 -10.67
N VAL A 24 7.53 3.39 -9.88
CA VAL A 24 8.84 2.72 -9.74
C VAL A 24 9.29 2.11 -11.07
N ILE A 25 8.39 1.47 -11.82
CA ILE A 25 8.71 0.90 -13.13
C ILE A 25 9.13 1.99 -14.11
N ILE A 26 8.39 3.10 -14.18
CA ILE A 26 8.73 4.25 -15.04
C ILE A 26 10.10 4.82 -14.63
N ALA A 27 10.34 5.00 -13.34
CA ALA A 27 11.61 5.50 -12.83
C ALA A 27 12.78 4.57 -13.16
N ALA A 28 12.59 3.25 -13.11
CA ALA A 28 13.60 2.27 -13.46
C ALA A 28 13.96 2.32 -14.96
N ILE A 29 12.95 2.44 -15.83
CA ILE A 29 13.16 2.60 -17.28
C ILE A 29 13.92 3.89 -17.56
N ALA A 30 13.52 5.00 -16.95
CA ALA A 30 14.19 6.29 -17.09
C ALA A 30 15.66 6.20 -16.64
N ALA A 31 15.93 5.64 -15.46
CA ALA A 31 17.28 5.44 -14.95
C ALA A 31 18.15 4.54 -15.87
N GLY A 32 17.56 3.48 -16.42
CA GLY A 32 18.26 2.58 -17.35
C GLY A 32 18.65 3.23 -18.68
N SER A 33 17.90 4.26 -19.11
CA SER A 33 18.17 5.00 -20.34
C SER A 33 19.24 6.10 -20.21
N GLN A 34 19.68 6.43 -18.99
CA GLN A 34 20.68 7.45 -18.77
C GLN A 34 22.10 6.95 -19.07
N ARG A 35 22.84 7.72 -19.87
CA ARG A 35 24.26 7.47 -20.14
C ARG A 35 25.07 7.69 -18.87
N GLY A 36 25.76 6.65 -18.40
CA GLY A 36 26.65 6.69 -17.23
C GLY A 36 26.27 5.69 -16.13
N VAL A 37 24.97 5.55 -15.84
CA VAL A 37 24.48 4.60 -14.82
C VAL A 37 23.99 3.30 -15.44
N GLY A 38 23.26 3.39 -16.57
CA GLY A 38 22.78 2.26 -17.34
C GLY A 38 22.00 1.23 -16.51
N LEU A 39 22.23 -0.06 -16.78
CA LEU A 39 21.52 -1.17 -16.13
C LEU A 39 21.62 -1.16 -14.59
N ALA A 40 22.78 -0.77 -14.04
CA ALA A 40 22.97 -0.69 -12.59
C ALA A 40 22.01 0.32 -11.94
N GLY A 41 21.73 1.44 -12.62
CA GLY A 41 20.78 2.45 -12.15
C GLY A 41 19.34 1.93 -12.14
N ALA A 42 18.94 1.21 -13.20
CA ALA A 42 17.63 0.57 -13.25
C ALA A 42 17.44 -0.44 -12.10
N ILE A 43 18.44 -1.29 -11.85
CA ILE A 43 18.39 -2.28 -10.75
C ILE A 43 18.30 -1.57 -9.39
N ALA A 44 19.10 -0.53 -9.15
CA ALA A 44 19.08 0.22 -7.90
C ALA A 44 17.70 0.85 -7.64
N VAL A 45 17.05 1.41 -8.68
CA VAL A 45 15.70 1.97 -8.57
C VAL A 45 14.65 0.88 -8.34
N LEU A 46 14.75 -0.27 -9.00
CA LEU A 46 13.82 -1.37 -8.77
C LEU A 46 13.91 -1.91 -7.34
N VAL A 47 15.12 -2.09 -6.82
CA VAL A 47 15.34 -2.58 -5.45
C VAL A 47 14.89 -1.53 -4.43
N GLY A 48 15.38 -0.30 -4.54
CA GLY A 48 15.04 0.78 -3.61
C GLY A 48 13.56 1.15 -3.65
N GLY A 49 13.02 1.34 -4.86
CA GLY A 49 11.60 1.63 -5.08
C GLY A 49 10.69 0.47 -4.67
N GLY A 50 11.10 -0.78 -4.94
CA GLY A 50 10.37 -1.97 -4.51
C GLY A 50 10.28 -2.08 -2.98
N ILE A 51 11.40 -1.89 -2.28
CA ILE A 51 11.42 -1.83 -0.81
C ILE A 51 10.52 -0.70 -0.30
N TYR A 52 10.60 0.49 -0.92
CA TYR A 52 9.75 1.62 -0.55
C TYR A 52 8.26 1.30 -0.69
N VAL A 53 7.85 0.69 -1.81
CA VAL A 53 6.45 0.28 -2.04
C VAL A 53 6.01 -0.76 -1.02
N ILE A 54 6.85 -1.74 -0.70
CA ILE A 54 6.53 -2.77 0.30
C ILE A 54 6.31 -2.14 1.67
N VAL A 55 7.21 -1.25 2.09
CA VAL A 55 7.12 -0.61 3.40
C VAL A 55 5.92 0.33 3.47
N MET A 56 5.75 1.23 2.49
CA MET A 56 4.64 2.18 2.48
C MET A 56 3.28 1.49 2.30
N GLY A 57 3.20 0.57 1.33
CA GLY A 57 2.01 -0.26 1.13
C GLY A 57 1.68 -1.06 2.40
N GLY A 58 2.67 -1.68 3.00
CA GLY A 58 2.54 -2.42 4.26
C GLY A 58 1.97 -1.56 5.40
N ILE A 59 2.48 -0.34 5.59
CA ILE A 59 1.97 0.59 6.62
C ILE A 59 0.52 1.00 6.34
N MET A 60 0.18 1.31 5.08
CA MET A 60 -1.20 1.67 4.72
C MET A 60 -2.18 0.52 4.98
N TYR A 61 -1.83 -0.70 4.57
CA TYR A 61 -2.66 -1.89 4.83
C TYR A 61 -2.69 -2.28 6.31
N LEU A 62 -1.61 -2.06 7.05
CA LEU A 62 -1.59 -2.26 8.51
C LEU A 62 -2.61 -1.35 9.19
N GLY A 63 -2.66 -0.06 8.81
CA GLY A 63 -3.65 0.88 9.33
C GLY A 63 -5.09 0.42 9.07
N LEU A 64 -5.39 -0.04 7.85
CA LEU A 64 -6.69 -0.61 7.51
C LEU A 64 -7.00 -1.87 8.32
N GLY A 65 -6.00 -2.73 8.54
CA GLY A 65 -6.12 -3.95 9.34
C GLY A 65 -6.45 -3.66 10.80
N ILE A 66 -5.78 -2.68 11.42
CA ILE A 66 -6.04 -2.24 12.79
C ILE A 66 -7.48 -1.70 12.91
N TYR A 67 -7.90 -0.88 11.95
CA TYR A 67 -9.26 -0.34 11.93
C TYR A 67 -10.31 -1.46 11.88
N ARG A 68 -10.16 -2.41 10.95
CA ARG A 68 -11.07 -3.56 10.83
C ARG A 68 -11.07 -4.44 12.10
N ASN A 69 -9.91 -4.65 12.71
CA ASN A 69 -9.83 -5.44 13.94
C ASN A 69 -10.53 -4.75 15.12
N THR A 70 -10.39 -3.42 15.22
CA THR A 70 -11.05 -2.61 16.25
C THR A 70 -12.57 -2.68 16.08
N GLN A 71 -13.07 -2.55 14.85
CA GLN A 71 -14.48 -2.68 14.55
C GLN A 71 -15.05 -4.05 14.95
N ARG A 72 -14.38 -5.15 14.54
CA ARG A 72 -14.80 -6.51 14.90
C ARG A 72 -14.84 -6.73 16.41
N THR A 73 -13.91 -6.10 17.14
CA THR A 73 -13.86 -6.16 18.60
C THR A 73 -15.07 -5.44 19.21
N THR A 74 -15.41 -4.24 18.72
CA THR A 74 -16.62 -3.51 19.16
C THR A 74 -17.88 -4.32 18.90
N GLU A 75 -18.04 -4.90 17.71
CA GLU A 75 -19.19 -5.72 17.34
C GLU A 75 -19.34 -6.96 18.25
N ALA A 76 -18.24 -7.63 18.56
CA ALA A 76 -18.23 -8.75 19.50
C ALA A 76 -18.62 -8.32 20.92
N LEU A 77 -18.16 -7.16 21.37
CA LEU A 77 -18.47 -6.62 22.69
C LEU A 77 -19.97 -6.27 22.81
N GLU A 78 -20.53 -5.61 21.80
CA GLU A 78 -21.97 -5.30 21.76
C GLU A 78 -22.84 -6.57 21.67
N ALA A 79 -22.35 -7.64 21.03
CA ALA A 79 -23.05 -8.92 21.00
C ALA A 79 -23.04 -9.62 22.36
N MET A 80 -21.94 -9.51 23.12
CA MET A 80 -21.86 -10.02 24.49
C MET A 80 -22.75 -9.24 25.45
N ALA A 81 -22.79 -7.90 25.33
CA ALA A 81 -23.63 -7.05 26.18
C ALA A 81 -25.15 -7.19 25.90
N ARG A 82 -25.52 -7.78 24.76
CA ARG A 82 -26.91 -8.11 24.40
C ARG A 82 -27.37 -9.48 24.92
N LYS A 83 -26.49 -10.26 25.56
CA LYS A 83 -26.82 -11.48 26.32
C LYS A 83 -27.00 -11.16 27.79
#